data_AF-A0A2E2V8J5-F1
#
_entry.id   AF-A0A2E2V8J5-F1
#
_cell.length_a   1.000
_cell.length_b   1.000
_cell.length_c   1.000
_cell.angle_alpha   90.00
_cell.angle_beta   90.00
_cell.angle_gamma   90.00
#
_symmetry.space_group_name_H-M   'P 1'
#
loop_
_entity.id
_entity.type
_entity.pdbx_description
1 polymer ?
#
loop_
_entity_poly.entity_id
_entity_poly.type
_entity_poly.pdbx_seq_one_letter_code
_entity_poly.pdbx_strand_id
1 'polypeptide(L)'
;MQDLPPIAPQKQQELTAHGDIRIDPWYWIQDMEDPDTLEYLNSENSFTEHIFEPWAEQREQLFTEMRARIKEDDSTVPSKEGDYWYYTKFEEGTQYPIFCRKYLSLDKPEEI
;
A
#
# COMPACT_ATOMS: atom_id res chain seq x y z
N MET A 1 -4.90 7.99 -31.63
CA MET A 1 -4.42 9.27 -31.06
C MET A 1 -3.26 8.88 -30.18
N GLN A 2 -2.13 9.57 -30.24
CA GLN A 2 -0.97 9.20 -29.42
C GLN A 2 -1.22 9.80 -28.04
N ASP A 3 -1.56 8.95 -27.05
CA ASP A 3 -1.87 9.41 -25.69
C ASP A 3 -0.59 9.93 -25.05
N LEU A 4 -0.46 11.25 -25.03
CA LEU A 4 0.70 11.94 -24.46
C LEU A 4 0.54 11.98 -22.94
N PRO A 5 1.63 11.76 -22.18
CA PRO A 5 1.60 11.88 -20.73
C PRO A 5 1.26 13.32 -20.32
N PRO A 6 0.63 13.52 -19.14
CA PRO A 6 0.38 14.85 -18.62
C PRO A 6 1.72 15.56 -18.37
N ILE A 7 1.76 16.86 -18.68
CA ILE A 7 2.96 17.67 -18.52
C ILE A 7 2.78 18.60 -17.32
N ALA A 8 3.60 18.41 -16.29
CA ALA A 8 3.58 19.27 -15.11
C ALA A 8 3.94 20.73 -15.47
N PRO A 9 3.14 21.73 -15.05
CA PRO A 9 3.52 23.13 -15.22
C PRO A 9 4.80 23.46 -14.44
N GLN A 10 5.62 24.32 -15.04
CA GLN A 10 6.84 24.81 -14.40
C GLN A 10 6.51 26.04 -13.54
N LYS A 11 6.74 25.93 -12.23
CA LYS A 11 6.72 27.04 -11.27
C LYS A 11 8.10 27.12 -10.62
N GLN A 12 8.92 28.06 -11.08
CA GLN A 12 10.31 28.19 -10.63
C GLN A 12 10.37 28.50 -9.13
N GLN A 13 11.07 27.66 -8.38
CA GLN A 13 11.44 27.90 -6.99
C GLN A 13 12.96 27.90 -6.84
N GLU A 14 13.50 28.93 -6.19
CA GLU A 14 14.92 28.98 -5.84
C GLU A 14 15.19 28.24 -4.52
N LEU A 15 16.19 27.35 -4.55
CA LEU A 15 16.68 26.58 -3.42
C LEU A 15 18.12 26.98 -3.14
N THR A 16 18.34 27.68 -2.04
CA THR A 16 19.69 28.12 -1.64
C THR A 16 20.25 27.19 -0.56
N ALA A 17 21.42 26.60 -0.81
CA ALA A 17 22.13 25.78 0.16
C ALA A 17 23.65 25.90 -0.03
N HIS A 18 24.41 26.00 1.07
CA HIS A 18 25.88 26.07 1.04
C HIS A 18 26.47 27.16 0.11
N GLY A 19 25.76 28.26 -0.10
CA GLY A 19 26.18 29.34 -0.99
C GLY A 19 25.93 29.08 -2.48
N ASP A 20 25.24 28.00 -2.82
CA ASP A 20 24.77 27.68 -4.18
C ASP A 20 23.26 27.88 -4.31
N ILE A 21 22.81 28.31 -5.49
CA ILE A 21 21.40 28.54 -5.81
C ILE A 21 21.01 27.59 -6.94
N ARG A 22 20.01 26.74 -6.67
CA ARG A 22 19.41 25.84 -7.66
C ARG A 22 17.97 26.27 -7.92
N ILE A 23 17.53 26.22 -9.17
CA ILE A 23 16.13 26.47 -9.54
C ILE A 23 15.46 25.12 -9.76
N ASP A 24 14.41 24.84 -8.98
CA ASP A 24 13.55 23.67 -9.14
C ASP A 24 12.18 24.12 -9.69
N PRO A 25 11.89 23.86 -10.98
CA PRO A 25 10.61 24.21 -11.59
C PRO A 25 9.41 23.39 -11.10
N TRP A 26 9.63 22.30 -10.36
CA TRP A 26 8.57 21.38 -9.93
C TRP A 26 8.47 21.24 -8.41
N TYR A 27 9.15 22.12 -7.67
CA TYR A 27 9.14 22.14 -6.21
C TYR A 27 7.72 22.17 -5.62
N TRP A 28 6.79 22.82 -6.31
CA TRP A 28 5.39 22.95 -5.90
C TRP A 28 4.66 21.60 -5.75
N ILE A 29 5.06 20.55 -6.49
CA ILE A 29 4.43 19.22 -6.46
C ILE A 29 4.55 18.55 -5.09
N GLN A 30 5.49 19.00 -4.24
CA GLN A 30 5.63 18.42 -2.90
C GLN A 30 4.46 18.75 -1.96
N ASP A 31 3.72 19.83 -2.25
CA ASP A 31 2.60 20.27 -1.42
C ASP A 31 1.35 19.45 -1.77
N MET A 32 0.98 18.55 -0.86
CA MET A 32 -0.15 17.65 -1.04
C MET A 32 -1.51 18.35 -0.86
N GLU A 33 -1.54 19.57 -0.31
CA GLU A 33 -2.77 20.36 -0.15
C GLU A 33 -2.98 21.35 -1.31
N ASP A 34 -1.95 21.59 -2.16
CA ASP A 34 -2.07 22.45 -3.34
C ASP A 34 -3.04 21.82 -4.37
N PRO A 35 -4.12 22.52 -4.77
CA PRO A 35 -5.05 22.03 -5.77
C PRO A 35 -4.38 21.67 -7.10
N ASP A 36 -3.35 22.42 -7.51
CA ASP A 36 -2.63 22.12 -8.75
C ASP A 36 -1.89 20.77 -8.65
N THR A 37 -1.43 20.40 -7.45
CA THR A 37 -0.70 19.13 -7.23
C THR A 37 -1.67 17.98 -7.35
N LEU A 38 -2.84 18.11 -6.71
CA LEU A 38 -3.90 17.12 -6.80
C LEU A 38 -4.40 16.96 -8.24
N GLU A 39 -4.59 18.05 -8.98
CA GLU A 39 -4.97 18.05 -10.40
C GLU A 39 -3.94 17.26 -11.25
N TYR A 40 -2.65 17.52 -11.05
CA TYR A 40 -1.58 16.84 -11.77
C TYR A 40 -1.51 15.35 -11.42
N LEU A 41 -1.58 14.99 -10.13
CA LEU A 41 -1.59 13.59 -9.69
C LEU A 41 -2.79 12.81 -10.22
N ASN A 42 -3.98 13.43 -10.24
CA ASN A 42 -5.17 12.80 -10.82
C ASN A 42 -5.01 12.59 -12.32
N SER A 43 -4.40 13.54 -13.03
CA SER A 43 -4.10 13.40 -14.47
C SER A 43 -3.13 12.25 -14.74
N GLU A 44 -2.09 12.10 -13.91
CA GLU A 44 -1.14 10.98 -13.98
C GLU A 44 -1.82 9.63 -13.68
N ASN A 45 -2.70 9.58 -12.68
CA ASN A 45 -3.48 8.38 -12.37
C ASN A 45 -4.39 7.98 -13.54
N SER A 46 -5.14 8.92 -14.13
CA SER A 46 -5.99 8.64 -15.29
C SER A 46 -5.19 8.20 -16.51
N PHE A 47 -4.04 8.81 -16.77
CA PHE A 47 -3.15 8.38 -17.85
C PHE A 47 -2.62 6.95 -17.59
N THR A 48 -2.21 6.67 -16.36
CA THR A 48 -1.76 5.34 -15.94
C THR A 48 -2.87 4.29 -16.14
N GLU A 49 -4.09 4.56 -15.66
CA GLU A 49 -5.24 3.68 -15.86
C GLU A 49 -5.51 3.41 -17.34
N HIS A 50 -5.47 4.45 -18.17
CA HIS A 50 -5.68 4.33 -19.61
C HIS A 50 -4.61 3.48 -20.29
N ILE A 51 -3.33 3.72 -20.00
CA ILE A 51 -2.22 2.92 -20.54
C ILE A 51 -2.33 1.48 -20.07
N PHE A 52 -2.71 1.23 -18.82
CA PHE A 52 -2.80 -0.13 -18.28
C PHE A 52 -4.09 -0.88 -18.62
N GLU A 53 -5.08 -0.23 -19.24
CA GLU A 53 -6.38 -0.82 -19.59
C GLU A 53 -6.27 -2.09 -20.45
N PRO A 54 -5.41 -2.15 -21.49
CA PRO A 54 -5.24 -3.37 -22.29
C PRO A 54 -4.68 -4.57 -21.52
N TRP A 55 -4.08 -4.34 -20.35
CA TRP A 55 -3.49 -5.38 -19.49
C TRP A 55 -4.34 -5.73 -18.27
N ALA A 56 -5.59 -5.25 -18.20
CA ALA A 56 -6.46 -5.49 -17.06
C ALA A 56 -6.66 -6.98 -16.76
N GLU A 57 -6.84 -7.82 -17.78
CA GLU A 57 -7.05 -9.26 -17.60
C GLU A 57 -5.81 -9.96 -17.04
N GLN A 58 -4.63 -9.67 -17.59
CA GLN A 58 -3.37 -10.27 -17.14
C GLN A 58 -3.04 -9.84 -15.70
N ARG A 59 -3.35 -8.59 -15.34
CA ARG A 59 -3.20 -8.09 -13.98
C ARG A 59 -4.10 -8.87 -13.01
N GLU A 60 -5.35 -9.12 -13.38
CA GLU A 60 -6.30 -9.88 -12.56
C GLU A 60 -5.89 -11.35 -12.41
N GLN A 61 -5.39 -11.97 -13.50
CA GLN A 61 -4.85 -13.33 -13.46
C GLN A 61 -3.67 -13.43 -12.48
N LEU A 62 -2.68 -12.54 -12.62
CA LEU A 62 -1.54 -12.50 -11.71
C LEU A 62 -1.95 -12.24 -10.26
N PHE A 63 -2.90 -11.33 -10.03
CA PHE A 63 -3.45 -11.06 -8.70
C PHE A 63 -4.05 -12.34 -8.08
N THR A 64 -4.91 -13.03 -8.83
CA THR A 64 -5.55 -14.28 -8.40
C THR A 64 -4.51 -15.37 -8.11
N GLU A 65 -3.51 -15.52 -8.98
CA GLU A 65 -2.44 -16.51 -8.76
C GLU A 65 -1.60 -16.21 -7.53
N MET A 66 -1.26 -14.94 -7.29
CA MET A 66 -0.51 -14.54 -6.09
C MET A 66 -1.34 -14.77 -4.83
N ARG A 67 -2.62 -14.39 -4.85
CA ARG A 67 -3.55 -14.61 -3.74
C ARG A 67 -3.74 -16.09 -3.43
N ALA A 68 -3.86 -16.93 -4.45
CA ALA A 68 -4.01 -18.38 -4.28
C ALA A 68 -2.81 -19.06 -3.60
N ARG A 69 -1.63 -18.41 -3.56
CA ARG A 69 -0.45 -18.90 -2.84
C ARG A 69 -0.43 -18.47 -1.38
N ILE A 70 -1.32 -17.57 -0.97
CA ILE A 70 -1.45 -17.09 0.42
C ILE A 70 -2.50 -17.97 1.11
N LYS A 71 -2.14 -18.51 2.28
CA LYS A 71 -3.09 -19.19 3.15
C LYS A 71 -3.85 -18.13 3.93
N GLU A 72 -5.13 -17.91 3.60
CA GLU A 72 -5.94 -16.88 4.28
C GLU A 72 -6.32 -17.28 5.72
N ASP A 73 -6.46 -18.58 5.99
CA ASP A 73 -6.66 -19.14 7.32
C ASP A 73 -5.31 -19.50 8.00
N ASP A 74 -4.45 -18.50 8.17
CA ASP A 74 -3.17 -18.74 8.81
C ASP A 74 -3.22 -18.52 10.32
N SER A 75 -2.44 -19.34 11.04
CA SER A 75 -2.22 -19.14 12.46
C SER A 75 -0.76 -19.33 12.79
N THR A 76 -0.22 -18.45 13.62
CA THR A 76 1.15 -18.58 14.10
C THR A 76 1.27 -19.80 15.01
N VAL A 77 2.46 -20.41 15.03
CA VAL A 77 2.77 -21.45 16.02
C VAL A 77 2.57 -20.89 17.44
N PRO A 78 1.77 -21.54 18.31
CA PRO A 78 1.53 -21.05 19.66
C PRO A 78 2.81 -20.95 20.48
N SER A 79 3.03 -19.80 21.11
CA SER A 79 4.15 -19.55 22.02
C SER A 79 3.67 -19.51 23.46
N LYS A 80 4.39 -20.18 24.36
CA LYS A 80 4.04 -20.21 25.78
C LYS A 80 4.67 -19.03 26.51
N GLU A 81 3.85 -18.24 27.20
CA GLU A 81 4.28 -17.18 28.09
C GLU A 81 3.51 -17.27 29.41
N GLY A 82 4.22 -17.60 30.49
CA GLY A 82 3.61 -17.89 31.79
C GLY A 82 2.61 -19.06 31.74
N ASP A 83 1.40 -18.79 32.21
CA ASP A 83 0.30 -19.75 32.20
C ASP A 83 -0.53 -19.72 30.92
N TYR A 84 -0.14 -18.92 29.91
CA TYR A 84 -0.90 -18.78 28.67
C TYR A 84 -0.09 -19.18 27.43
N TRP A 85 -0.80 -19.68 26.43
CA TRP A 85 -0.30 -19.90 25.08
C TRP A 85 -0.87 -18.83 24.17
N TYR A 86 -0.03 -18.06 23.51
CA TYR A 86 -0.41 -16.98 22.61
C TYR A 86 -0.23 -17.40 21.16
N TYR A 87 -1.18 -17.03 20.32
CA TYR A 87 -1.06 -17.15 18.87
C TYR A 87 -1.89 -16.08 18.20
N THR A 88 -1.52 -15.76 16.98
CA THR A 88 -2.27 -14.87 16.12
C THR A 88 -2.90 -15.69 15.00
N LYS A 89 -4.17 -15.44 14.70
CA LYS A 89 -4.85 -16.04 13.55
C LYS A 89 -5.37 -14.96 12.59
N PHE A 90 -5.44 -15.31 11.32
CA PHE A 90 -6.15 -14.56 10.30
C PHE A 90 -7.38 -15.38 9.89
N GLU A 91 -8.51 -14.71 9.75
CA GLU A 91 -9.72 -15.31 9.19
C GLU A 91 -9.86 -14.88 7.73
N GLU A 92 -10.47 -15.74 6.91
CA GLU A 92 -10.69 -15.47 5.50
C GLU A 92 -11.44 -14.13 5.31
N GLY A 93 -10.91 -13.28 4.43
CA GLY A 93 -11.46 -11.94 4.20
C GLY A 93 -11.20 -10.88 5.29
N THR A 94 -10.49 -11.22 6.38
CA THR A 94 -10.08 -10.22 7.37
C THR A 94 -8.73 -9.60 7.01
N GLN A 95 -8.64 -8.27 7.15
CA GLN A 95 -7.39 -7.54 6.92
C GLN A 95 -6.52 -7.44 8.18
N TYR A 96 -7.08 -7.79 9.34
CA TYR A 96 -6.43 -7.62 10.64
C TYR A 96 -6.31 -8.96 11.36
N PRO A 97 -5.18 -9.18 12.07
CA PRO A 97 -5.00 -10.35 12.89
C PRO A 97 -5.94 -10.36 14.11
N ILE A 98 -6.37 -11.55 14.50
CA ILE A 98 -7.01 -11.81 15.79
C ILE A 98 -5.93 -12.35 16.74
N PHE A 99 -5.72 -11.65 17.85
CA PHE A 99 -4.81 -12.09 18.90
C PHE A 99 -5.57 -13.04 19.84
N CYS A 100 -5.09 -14.27 19.96
CA CYS A 100 -5.73 -15.32 20.73
C CYS A 100 -4.79 -15.82 21.83
N ARG A 101 -5.38 -16.29 22.93
CA ARG A 101 -4.66 -17.01 23.98
C ARG A 101 -5.42 -18.22 24.53
N LYS A 102 -4.70 -19.17 25.11
CA LYS A 102 -5.26 -20.34 25.80
C LYS A 102 -4.58 -20.57 27.15
N TYR A 103 -5.36 -20.85 28.18
CA TYR A 103 -4.84 -21.08 29.53
C TYR A 103 -4.24 -22.48 29.70
N LEU A 104 -3.02 -22.60 30.21
CA LEU A 104 -2.23 -23.80 30.56
C LEU A 104 -1.93 -24.81 29.44
N SER A 105 -2.94 -25.21 28.66
CA SER A 105 -2.85 -26.18 27.57
C SER A 105 -3.55 -25.66 26.30
N LEU A 106 -3.13 -26.18 25.14
CA LEU A 106 -3.74 -25.90 23.84
C LEU A 106 -5.14 -26.50 23.67
N ASP A 107 -5.55 -27.43 24.54
CA ASP A 107 -6.88 -28.05 24.56
C ASP A 107 -7.94 -27.19 25.28
N LYS A 108 -7.52 -26.10 25.93
CA LYS A 108 -8.44 -25.18 26.61
C LYS A 108 -9.13 -24.26 25.61
N PRO A 109 -10.32 -23.73 25.97
CA PRO A 109 -11.03 -22.77 25.13
C PRO A 109 -10.14 -21.58 24.79
N GLU A 110 -10.27 -21.13 23.54
CA GLU A 110 -9.65 -19.91 23.06
C GLU A 110 -10.26 -18.69 23.77
N GLU A 111 -9.40 -17.76 24.16
CA GLU A 111 -9.73 -16.42 24.64
C GLU A 111 -9.20 -15.39 23.62
N ILE A 112 -9.99 -14.36 23.34
CA ILE A 112 -9.63 -13.22 22.45
C ILE A 112 -9.55 -11.97 23.31
#